data_AF-A0A6A4WG20-F1
#
_entry.id   AF-A0A6A4WG20-F1
#
_cell.length_a   1.000
_cell.length_b   1.000
_cell.length_c   1.000
_cell.angle_alpha   90.00
_cell.angle_beta   90.00
_cell.angle_gamma   90.00
#
_symmetry.space_group_name_H-M   'P 1'
#
loop_
_entity.id
_entity.type
_entity.pdbx_description
1 polymer ?
#
loop_
_entity_poly.entity_id
_entity_poly.type
_entity_poly.pdbx_seq_one_letter_code
_entity_poly.pdbx_strand_id
1 'polypeptide(L)'
;MKVHTGGRLVESDFIQRALALMRSRHRDTLFVVASDDLEWCESELISRSNATDIVLAGDGVQTRPGADLALLAACNHSVVTHGTFGFWGAFLAGGEVVAPTGYGTRQTGVEHNVRRAALNWTWIPAFSPKTSTVNADANRETTKMPRA
;
A
#
# COMPACT_ATOMS: atom_id res chain seq x y z
N MET A 1 -15.95 -22.42 4.45
CA MET A 1 -16.14 -21.91 3.07
C MET A 1 -14.95 -21.01 2.73
N LYS A 2 -13.92 -21.53 2.05
CA LYS A 2 -12.73 -20.76 1.65
C LYS A 2 -13.04 -20.07 0.32
N VAL A 3 -13.39 -18.79 0.35
CA VAL A 3 -13.44 -17.96 -0.84
C VAL A 3 -12.00 -17.76 -1.31
N HIS A 4 -11.60 -18.45 -2.37
CA HIS A 4 -10.31 -18.24 -3.02
C HIS A 4 -10.40 -16.96 -3.86
N THR A 5 -10.36 -15.80 -3.23
CA THR A 5 -10.06 -14.55 -3.92
C THR A 5 -8.60 -14.61 -4.35
N GLY A 6 -8.34 -14.89 -5.63
CA GLY A 6 -6.99 -14.95 -6.22
C GLY A 6 -6.27 -13.60 -6.29
N GLY A 7 -6.29 -12.84 -5.19
CA GLY A 7 -5.55 -11.60 -5.02
C GLY A 7 -4.22 -11.83 -4.30
N ARG A 8 -3.24 -10.99 -4.62
CA ARG A 8 -1.94 -10.94 -3.95
C ARG A 8 -1.96 -9.82 -2.91
N LEU A 9 -1.41 -10.08 -1.73
CA LEU A 9 -1.25 -9.04 -0.70
C LEU A 9 -0.39 -7.89 -1.24
N VAL A 10 -0.71 -6.66 -0.84
CA VAL A 10 0.15 -5.52 -1.13
C VAL A 10 1.44 -5.65 -0.33
N GLU A 11 2.54 -5.20 -0.92
CA GLU A 11 3.88 -5.30 -0.32
C GLU A 11 4.28 -3.96 0.32
N SER A 12 5.37 -3.96 1.09
CA SER A 12 5.88 -2.75 1.76
C SER A 12 6.16 -1.61 0.76
N ASP A 13 6.52 -1.92 -0.49
CA ASP A 13 6.63 -0.94 -1.58
C ASP A 13 5.37 -0.09 -1.77
N PHE A 14 4.18 -0.71 -1.80
CA PHE A 14 2.93 0.03 -1.94
C PHE A 14 2.73 0.99 -0.77
N ILE A 15 2.94 0.48 0.44
CA ILE A 15 2.75 1.27 1.67
C ILE A 15 3.72 2.46 1.65
N GLN A 16 4.99 2.24 1.34
CA GLN A 16 5.99 3.32 1.25
C GLN A 16 5.62 4.38 0.21
N ARG A 17 5.14 3.98 -0.98
CA ARG A 17 4.68 4.93 -2.00
C ARG A 17 3.44 5.71 -1.56
N ALA A 18 2.51 5.07 -0.86
CA ALA A 18 1.34 5.73 -0.30
C ALA A 18 1.70 6.74 0.80
N LEU A 19 2.59 6.35 1.73
CA LEU A 19 3.11 7.24 2.77
C LEU A 19 3.87 8.43 2.17
N ALA A 20 4.71 8.20 1.16
CA ALA A 20 5.41 9.27 0.44
C ALA A 20 4.43 10.26 -0.22
N LEU A 21 3.35 9.75 -0.83
CA LEU A 21 2.31 10.59 -1.41
C LEU A 21 1.63 11.46 -0.34
N MET A 22 1.27 10.87 0.81
CA MET A 22 0.67 11.62 1.93
C MET A 22 1.63 12.69 2.46
N ARG A 23 2.90 12.36 2.69
CA ARG A 23 3.94 13.32 3.10
C ARG A 23 4.10 14.48 2.11
N SER A 24 3.91 14.22 0.81
CA SER A 24 3.98 15.27 -0.21
C SER A 24 2.77 16.21 -0.23
N ARG A 25 1.61 15.75 0.28
CA ARG A 25 0.34 16.50 0.27
C ARG A 25 0.07 17.21 1.59
N HIS A 26 0.60 16.69 2.69
CA HIS A 26 0.31 17.12 4.05
C HIS A 26 1.59 17.42 4.82
N ARG A 27 1.69 18.62 5.40
CA ARG A 27 2.82 19.00 6.26
C ARG A 27 2.67 18.37 7.65
N ASP A 28 3.80 18.14 8.32
CA ASP A 28 3.85 17.66 9.71
C ASP A 28 3.03 16.38 9.96
N THR A 29 3.09 15.43 9.00
CA THR A 29 2.31 14.20 9.04
C THR A 29 2.87 13.19 10.05
N LEU A 30 2.00 12.65 10.91
CA LEU A 30 2.25 11.48 11.74
C LEU A 30 1.37 10.32 11.28
N PHE A 31 1.96 9.15 11.09
CA PHE A 31 1.23 7.95 10.68
C PHE A 31 0.97 7.03 11.86
N VAL A 32 -0.29 6.66 12.05
CA VAL A 32 -0.72 5.67 13.02
C VAL A 32 -1.08 4.39 12.28
N VAL A 33 -0.44 3.28 12.65
CA VAL A 33 -0.60 1.98 11.99
C VAL A 33 -1.35 1.03 12.90
N ALA A 34 -2.53 0.59 12.47
CA ALA A 34 -3.24 -0.54 13.06
C ALA A 34 -3.10 -1.76 12.14
N SER A 35 -2.61 -2.87 12.67
CA SER A 35 -2.32 -4.10 11.93
C SER A 35 -2.50 -5.32 12.82
N ASP A 36 -2.85 -6.46 12.23
CA ASP A 36 -2.81 -7.78 12.88
C ASP A 36 -1.40 -8.38 12.94
N ASP A 37 -0.44 -7.76 12.25
CA ASP A 37 0.98 -8.12 12.23
C ASP A 37 1.84 -6.87 12.52
N LEU A 38 1.98 -6.53 13.81
CA LEU A 38 2.78 -5.37 14.24
C LEU A 38 4.29 -5.63 14.15
N GLU A 39 4.75 -6.87 14.30
CA GLU A 39 6.17 -7.22 14.15
C GLU A 39 6.64 -6.99 12.71
N TRP A 40 5.82 -7.38 11.73
CA TRP A 40 6.09 -7.06 10.33
C TRP A 40 6.07 -5.54 10.08
N CYS A 41 5.10 -4.82 10.65
CA CYS A 41 5.05 -3.37 10.51
C CYS A 41 6.29 -2.67 11.12
N GLU A 42 6.74 -3.10 12.30
CA GLU A 42 7.93 -2.54 12.95
C GLU A 42 9.19 -2.78 12.11
N SER A 43 9.36 -3.99 11.60
CA SER A 43 10.52 -4.34 10.79
C SER A 43 10.52 -3.63 9.44
N GLU A 44 9.43 -3.67 8.68
CA GLU A 44 9.38 -3.17 7.31
C GLU A 44 9.10 -1.67 7.21
N LEU A 45 8.23 -1.12 8.06
CA LEU A 45 7.79 0.26 7.96
C LEU A 45 8.61 1.22 8.81
N ILE A 46 9.22 0.76 9.91
CA ILE A 46 10.02 1.60 10.82
C ILE A 46 11.51 1.28 10.68
N SER A 47 11.92 0.06 11.02
CA SER A 47 13.35 -0.31 11.11
C SER A 47 14.06 -0.26 9.76
N ARG A 48 13.46 -0.86 8.73
CA ARG A 48 14.03 -0.93 7.39
C ARG A 48 14.04 0.42 6.66
N SER A 49 13.08 1.28 6.95
CA SER A 49 12.93 2.60 6.32
C SER A 49 13.58 3.72 7.12
N ASN A 50 14.00 3.45 8.36
CA ASN A 50 14.43 4.42 9.36
C ASN A 50 13.41 5.55 9.57
N ALA A 51 12.12 5.20 9.59
CA ALA A 51 11.04 6.17 9.76
C ALA A 51 10.92 6.64 11.22
N THR A 52 10.75 7.95 11.41
CA THR A 52 10.56 8.58 12.73
C THR A 52 9.15 9.14 12.93
N ASP A 53 8.31 9.04 11.89
CA ASP A 53 6.97 9.62 11.81
C ASP A 53 5.87 8.55 11.79
N ILE A 54 6.18 7.33 12.24
CA ILE A 54 5.27 6.19 12.27
C ILE A 54 5.14 5.65 13.70
N VAL A 55 3.91 5.45 14.15
CA VAL A 55 3.57 4.86 15.44
C VAL A 55 2.68 3.65 15.22
N LEU A 56 3.01 2.54 15.87
CA LEU A 56 2.19 1.32 15.88
C LEU A 56 1.12 1.43 16.97
N ALA A 57 -0.13 1.18 16.61
CA ALA A 57 -1.26 1.21 17.52
C ALA A 57 -1.44 -0.15 18.21
N GLY A 58 -1.70 -0.11 19.52
CA GLY A 58 -1.97 -1.30 20.32
C GLY A 58 -0.71 -2.07 20.71
N ASP A 59 -0.92 -3.31 21.14
CA ASP A 59 0.08 -4.24 21.67
C ASP A 59 0.15 -5.55 20.84
N GLY A 60 -0.47 -5.55 19.66
CA GLY A 60 -0.59 -6.72 18.79
C GLY A 60 -1.68 -7.70 19.22
N VAL A 61 -2.35 -7.44 20.35
CA VAL A 61 -3.43 -8.28 20.87
C VAL A 61 -4.76 -7.82 20.29
N GLN A 62 -5.34 -8.62 19.39
CA GLN A 62 -6.59 -8.34 18.67
C GLN A 62 -7.86 -8.46 19.53
N THR A 63 -7.84 -7.98 20.77
CA THR A 63 -8.98 -8.05 21.70
C THR A 63 -9.93 -6.87 21.59
N ARG A 64 -9.52 -5.77 20.93
CA ARG A 64 -10.27 -4.51 20.88
C ARG A 64 -10.33 -3.89 19.48
N PRO A 65 -10.81 -4.63 18.44
CA PRO A 65 -10.87 -4.12 17.06
C PRO A 65 -11.73 -2.85 16.92
N GLY A 66 -12.71 -2.65 17.83
CA GLY A 66 -13.49 -1.41 17.86
C GLY A 66 -12.68 -0.19 18.29
N ALA A 67 -11.67 -0.36 19.16
CA ALA A 67 -10.78 0.72 19.56
C ALA A 67 -9.85 1.12 18.41
N ASP A 68 -9.30 0.14 17.69
CA ASP A 68 -8.48 0.38 16.50
C ASP A 68 -9.30 1.08 15.40
N LEU A 69 -10.54 0.63 15.17
CA LEU A 69 -11.42 1.28 14.20
C LEU A 69 -11.76 2.72 14.60
N ALA A 70 -12.02 2.98 15.89
CA ALA A 70 -12.27 4.33 16.40
C ALA A 70 -11.04 5.23 16.26
N LEU A 71 -9.84 4.70 16.51
CA LEU A 71 -8.57 5.39 16.30
C LEU A 71 -8.38 5.76 14.83
N LEU A 72 -8.56 4.79 13.91
CA LEU A 72 -8.46 5.02 12.46
C LEU A 72 -9.50 6.04 11.97
N ALA A 73 -10.73 5.98 12.48
CA ALA A 73 -11.81 6.92 12.15
C ALA A 73 -11.55 8.34 12.68
N ALA A 74 -10.71 8.50 13.70
CA ALA A 74 -10.32 9.81 14.24
C ALA A 74 -9.15 10.46 13.48
N CYS A 75 -8.47 9.73 12.58
CA CYS A 75 -7.37 10.27 11.78
C CYS A 75 -7.87 11.27 10.72
N ASN A 76 -7.01 12.22 10.33
CA ASN A 76 -7.36 13.21 9.30
C ASN A 76 -7.43 12.62 7.89
N HIS A 77 -6.57 11.65 7.58
CA HIS A 77 -6.41 11.01 6.28
C HIS A 77 -6.11 9.52 6.45
N SER A 78 -6.29 8.73 5.39
CA SER A 78 -6.12 7.28 5.48
C SER A 78 -5.31 6.71 4.32
N VAL A 79 -4.36 5.83 4.65
CA VAL A 79 -3.81 4.86 3.70
C VAL A 79 -4.44 3.53 4.04
N VAL A 80 -5.09 2.88 3.07
CA VAL A 80 -5.74 1.58 3.27
C VAL A 80 -5.09 0.51 2.40
N THR A 81 -4.99 -0.70 2.91
CA THR A 81 -4.62 -1.89 2.14
C THR A 81 -5.89 -2.63 1.70
N HIS A 82 -5.80 -3.93 1.41
CA HIS A 82 -6.98 -4.72 1.06
C HIS A 82 -7.84 -5.02 2.31
N GLY A 83 -9.16 -5.01 2.15
CA GLY A 83 -10.10 -5.47 3.19
C GLY A 83 -11.17 -4.45 3.57
N THR A 84 -12.15 -4.90 4.35
CA THR A 84 -13.29 -4.07 4.79
C THR A 84 -12.97 -3.25 6.03
N PHE A 85 -12.01 -3.68 6.86
CA PHE A 85 -11.65 -2.98 8.09
C PHE A 85 -11.07 -1.59 7.80
N GLY A 86 -10.03 -1.53 6.95
CA GLY A 86 -9.45 -0.27 6.49
C GLY A 86 -10.45 0.60 5.73
N PHE A 87 -11.36 -0.01 4.95
CA PHE A 87 -12.43 0.72 4.27
C PHE A 87 -13.32 1.48 5.26
N TRP A 88 -13.79 0.84 6.33
CA TRP A 88 -14.65 1.51 7.31
C TRP A 88 -13.91 2.59 8.08
N GLY A 89 -12.65 2.36 8.46
CA GLY A 89 -11.83 3.39 9.10
C GLY A 89 -11.70 4.64 8.22
N ALA A 90 -11.35 4.45 6.94
CA ALA A 90 -11.19 5.54 5.99
C ALA A 90 -12.52 6.23 5.62
N PHE A 91 -13.59 5.46 5.47
CA PHE A 91 -14.92 6.01 5.18
C PHE A 91 -15.43 6.88 6.33
N LEU A 92 -15.22 6.46 7.58
CA LEU A 92 -15.63 7.21 8.76
C LEU A 92 -14.73 8.44 9.02
N ALA A 93 -13.43 8.35 8.73
CA ALA A 93 -12.50 9.47 8.84
C ALA A 93 -12.85 10.64 7.90
N GLY A 94 -13.40 10.35 6.72
CA GLY A 94 -13.91 11.37 5.79
C GLY A 94 -12.85 12.25 5.12
N GLY A 95 -11.57 11.93 5.29
CA GLY A 95 -10.45 12.65 4.69
C GLY A 95 -10.00 12.12 3.33
N GLU A 96 -8.80 12.54 2.91
CA GLU A 96 -8.12 11.95 1.77
C GLU A 96 -7.82 10.47 2.02
N VAL A 97 -8.07 9.63 1.02
CA VAL A 97 -7.79 8.20 1.07
C VAL A 97 -6.88 7.78 -0.08
N VAL A 98 -5.80 7.07 0.24
CA VAL A 98 -4.93 6.39 -0.73
C VAL A 98 -5.14 4.88 -0.61
N ALA A 99 -5.49 4.24 -1.73
CA ALA A 99 -5.82 2.81 -1.79
C ALA A 99 -5.11 2.10 -2.97
N PRO A 100 -4.82 0.79 -2.86
CA PRO A 100 -4.21 0.03 -3.94
C PRO A 100 -5.24 -0.29 -5.03
N THR A 101 -4.77 -0.40 -6.27
CA THR A 101 -5.52 -1.04 -7.37
C THR A 101 -4.68 -2.13 -8.04
N GLY A 102 -5.32 -3.09 -8.72
CA GLY A 102 -4.63 -4.14 -9.46
C GLY A 102 -3.98 -5.24 -8.60
N TYR A 103 -4.43 -5.44 -7.36
CA TYR A 103 -3.95 -6.50 -6.47
C TYR A 103 -4.67 -7.84 -6.67
N GLY A 104 -5.74 -7.90 -7.48
CA GLY A 104 -6.45 -9.13 -7.82
C GLY A 104 -6.82 -9.21 -9.30
N THR A 105 -7.24 -10.40 -9.74
CA THR A 105 -7.68 -10.64 -11.13
C THR A 105 -8.98 -9.92 -11.50
N ARG A 106 -9.72 -9.45 -10.50
CA ARG A 106 -10.96 -8.67 -10.62
C ARG A 106 -10.97 -7.57 -9.57
N GLN A 107 -11.73 -6.50 -9.83
CA GLN A 107 -12.03 -5.49 -8.81
C GLN A 107 -12.70 -6.16 -7.60
N THR A 108 -12.30 -5.75 -6.41
CA THR A 108 -12.97 -6.21 -5.18
C THR A 108 -14.33 -5.53 -5.02
N GLY A 109 -15.22 -6.12 -4.22
CA GLY A 109 -16.51 -5.49 -3.90
C GLY A 109 -16.34 -4.10 -3.27
N VAL A 110 -15.28 -3.91 -2.47
CA VAL A 110 -14.93 -2.61 -1.90
C VAL A 110 -14.55 -1.62 -2.99
N GLU A 111 -13.60 -1.96 -3.87
CA GLU A 111 -13.20 -1.07 -4.97
C GLU A 111 -14.39 -0.71 -5.86
N HIS A 112 -15.20 -1.70 -6.22
CA HIS A 112 -16.41 -1.49 -7.01
C HIS A 112 -17.39 -0.53 -6.32
N ASN A 113 -17.66 -0.72 -5.03
CA ASN A 113 -18.61 0.10 -4.28
C ASN A 113 -18.09 1.53 -4.07
N VAL A 114 -16.81 1.71 -3.76
CA VAL A 114 -16.17 3.03 -3.62
C VAL A 114 -16.28 3.81 -4.93
N ARG A 115 -15.99 3.16 -6.07
CA ARG A 115 -16.13 3.76 -7.40
C ARG A 115 -17.58 4.11 -7.74
N ARG A 116 -18.53 3.21 -7.44
CA ARG A 116 -19.96 3.45 -7.67
C ARG A 116 -20.53 4.58 -6.80
N ALA A 117 -20.05 4.71 -5.58
CA ALA A 117 -20.43 5.79 -4.66
C ALA A 117 -19.74 7.12 -4.99
N ALA A 118 -18.88 7.17 -6.02
CA ALA A 118 -18.12 8.34 -6.43
C ALA A 118 -17.30 8.98 -5.29
N LEU A 119 -16.79 8.15 -4.37
CA LEU A 119 -15.88 8.63 -3.33
C LEU A 119 -14.55 9.02 -3.98
N ASN A 120 -14.02 10.19 -3.62
CA ASN A 120 -12.82 10.77 -4.22
C ASN A 120 -11.53 10.16 -3.66
N TRP A 121 -11.38 8.83 -3.79
CA TRP A 121 -10.21 8.11 -3.33
C TRP A 121 -9.11 8.12 -4.39
N THR A 122 -7.86 8.31 -3.94
CA THR A 122 -6.69 8.22 -4.81
C THR A 122 -6.28 6.74 -4.93
N TRP A 123 -6.30 6.21 -6.14
CA TRP A 123 -5.90 4.84 -6.44
C TRP A 123 -4.49 4.80 -7.02
N ILE A 124 -3.57 4.07 -6.38
CA ILE A 124 -2.23 3.83 -6.92
C ILE A 124 -2.00 2.34 -7.17
N PRO A 125 -1.17 1.94 -8.14
CA PRO A 125 -0.90 0.52 -8.40
C PRO A 125 -0.39 -0.19 -7.15
N ALA A 126 -0.92 -1.38 -6.88
CA ALA A 126 -0.48 -2.24 -5.77
C ALA A 126 0.98 -2.68 -5.91
N PHE A 127 1.49 -2.74 -7.13
CA PHE A 127 2.83 -3.24 -7.43
C PHE A 127 3.55 -2.30 -8.37
N SER A 128 4.80 -1.98 -8.05
CA SER A 128 5.69 -1.26 -8.95
C SER A 128 5.94 -2.08 -10.24
N PRO A 129 6.07 -1.42 -11.41
CA PRO A 129 6.41 -2.10 -12.65
C PRO A 129 7.72 -2.88 -12.47
N LYS A 130 7.78 -4.12 -12.96
CA LYS A 130 9.05 -4.85 -13.02
C LYS A 130 9.94 -4.15 -14.04
N THR A 131 11.07 -3.59 -13.61
CA THR A 131 12.09 -3.09 -14.52
C THR A 131 12.62 -4.27 -15.32
N SER A 132 12.28 -4.36 -16.60
CA SER A 132 12.88 -5.34 -17.50
C SER A 132 14.34 -4.94 -17.71
N THR A 133 15.29 -5.67 -17.10
CA THR A 133 16.68 -5.64 -17.53
C THR A 133 16.75 -6.22 -18.95
N VAL A 134 16.69 -5.34 -19.95
CA VAL A 134 17.07 -5.70 -21.32
C VAL A 134 18.58 -5.84 -21.32
N ASN A 135 19.06 -7.06 -21.55
CA ASN A 135 20.49 -7.41 -21.67
C ASN A 135 21.19 -6.49 -22.67
N ALA A 136 22.18 -5.74 -22.21
CA ALA A 136 23.03 -4.86 -23.01
C ALA A 136 24.25 -5.57 -23.63
N ASP A 137 24.24 -6.91 -23.75
CA ASP A 137 25.40 -7.70 -24.19
C ASP A 137 25.33 -8.24 -25.63
N ALA A 138 24.39 -7.77 -26.45
CA ALA A 138 24.26 -8.27 -27.84
C ALA A 138 25.13 -7.54 -28.88
N ASN A 139 26.14 -6.75 -28.50
CA ASN A 139 26.93 -6.00 -29.47
C ASN A 139 28.44 -5.97 -29.18
N ARG A 140 29.07 -7.14 -29.15
CA ARG A 140 30.51 -7.30 -29.43
C ARG A 140 30.72 -8.54 -30.30
N GLU A 141 31.53 -8.38 -31.35
CA GLU A 141 31.96 -9.36 -32.35
C GLU A 141 30.94 -9.59 -33.50
N THR A 142 31.14 -9.06 -34.71
CA THR A 142 32.32 -9.31 -35.58
C THR A 142 32.39 -8.29 -36.72
N THR A 143 33.31 -7.32 -36.63
CA THR A 143 33.82 -6.62 -37.82
C THR A 143 35.11 -7.34 -38.25
N LYS A 144 35.02 -8.26 -39.20
CA LYS A 144 36.20 -8.75 -39.95
C LYS A 144 36.32 -7.94 -41.23
N MET A 145 37.40 -7.15 -41.32
CA MET A 145 37.87 -6.52 -42.57
C MET A 145 38.40 -7.57 -43.56
N PRO A 146 38.32 -7.34 -44.88
CA PRO A 146 38.92 -8.21 -45.88
C PRO A 146 40.40 -7.86 -46.07
N ARG A 147 41.24 -8.84 -46.40
CA ARG A 147 42.57 -8.63 -46.98
C ARG A 147 42.73 -9.47 -48.24
N ALA A 148 43.17 -8.76 -49.29
CA ALA A 148 43.86 -9.14 -50.53
C ALA A 148 43.52 -10.49 -51.18
#